data_AF-A0A8T0HY49-F1
#
_entry.id   AF-A0A8T0HY49-F1
#
_cell.length_a   1.000
_cell.length_b   1.000
_cell.length_c   1.000
_cell.angle_alpha   90.00
_cell.angle_beta   90.00
_cell.angle_gamma   90.00
#
_symmetry.space_group_name_H-M   'P 1'
#
loop_
_entity.id
_entity.type
_entity.pdbx_description
1 polymer ?
#
loop_
_entity_poly.entity_id
_entity_poly.type
_entity_poly.pdbx_seq_one_letter_code
_entity_poly.pdbx_strand_id
1 'polypeptide(L)'
;MDKHESTPLGVALREAEKGAARSGGEAQVGTLLECAKKEISVSSLKSVWQDAVEFGKVQSYELPRDVYERAQRKMADSLGVRGQVVEGHVVGHALMRAAEGGCVNVVRRLRKGQMELKCSVLAPRFLAFALLKASELGNYEIVQELIRMMDAPVLAMVGNELAHKVHTDGYPYSVVGLTKDWQATVRYFKTLLPPAKYVLEYENLELRCGTSDQETVHEALRSCYQMYTFWRLMVVAGANGHGGVFREFLTKREELAARVGENKKTLMGYEQPKISELNKARTRIDDEFMRFVMKITAKLSRDMLLYEVYKSMEGSAIADVKKASAPWRCTSRAQFGLWEIVMEVPVLLMEPEGSYQDQETKKLMRNYHYIKPIIPQIMKLNVQFKIIIDIQPNYCELTVGVNHVRVTVDNQSWEEAQTGHFPTRVSLSVTPVAPTLTSVTMTGSSTNTTYKVGVAEQLRIGVQATLKAAPTAGISFQAAKSTMAKVEGKPWRMEQLPVYNERGGSYTWSLANLHGQGFDRLSPMLQKTKKSIWQFGKRVPVNPLLVLPFGTNGGVNFTGTEFDDTLSWRFSNDLEGQMVQFNVEGQVHTTHITQDTFWETRAVPFEVKLEQKLEACGDPAGADKKKKKKKK
;
A
#
# COMPACT_ATOMS: atom_id res chain seq x y z
N MET A 1 22.20 -14.78 -14.14
CA MET A 1 21.98 -15.64 -15.34
C MET A 1 21.47 -16.96 -14.83
N ASP A 2 20.16 -17.19 -14.95
CA ASP A 2 19.52 -18.37 -14.37
C ASP A 2 19.92 -19.64 -15.11
N LYS A 3 20.31 -20.69 -14.37
CA LYS A 3 20.70 -22.01 -14.89
C LYS A 3 19.64 -22.67 -15.79
N HIS A 4 18.40 -22.20 -15.72
CA HIS A 4 17.26 -22.69 -16.50
C HIS A 4 17.19 -22.13 -17.92
N GLU A 5 17.89 -21.03 -18.20
CA GLU A 5 17.88 -20.38 -19.52
C GLU A 5 18.71 -21.14 -20.57
N SER A 6 19.70 -21.92 -20.15
CA SER A 6 20.59 -22.67 -21.03
C SER A 6 20.10 -24.08 -21.36
N THR A 7 18.91 -24.49 -20.88
CA THR A 7 18.38 -25.80 -21.21
C THR A 7 17.83 -25.82 -22.65
N PRO A 8 17.83 -26.98 -23.33
CA PRO A 8 17.24 -27.10 -24.66
C PRO A 8 15.78 -26.61 -24.72
N LEU A 9 15.01 -26.83 -23.65
CA LEU A 9 13.65 -26.33 -23.52
C LEU A 9 13.60 -24.80 -23.39
N GLY A 10 14.48 -24.20 -22.58
CA GLY A 10 14.57 -22.76 -22.41
C GLY A 10 14.96 -22.02 -23.71
N VAL A 11 15.82 -22.63 -24.53
CA VAL A 11 16.16 -22.10 -25.87
C VAL A 11 14.94 -22.16 -26.79
N ALA A 12 14.28 -23.32 -26.87
CA ALA A 12 13.10 -23.50 -27.71
C ALA A 12 11.94 -22.55 -27.33
N LEU A 13 11.74 -22.29 -26.03
CA LEU A 13 10.77 -21.30 -25.55
C LEU A 13 11.05 -19.91 -26.10
N ARG A 14 12.30 -19.45 -26.02
CA ARG A 14 12.69 -18.11 -26.47
C ARG A 14 12.62 -17.97 -27.99
N GLU A 15 12.94 -19.01 -28.73
CA GLU A 15 12.80 -19.02 -30.19
C GLU A 15 11.33 -18.93 -30.61
N ALA A 16 10.46 -19.73 -29.99
CA ALA A 16 9.02 -19.69 -30.24
C ALA A 16 8.42 -18.32 -29.90
N GLU A 17 8.81 -17.74 -28.76
CA GLU A 17 8.36 -16.41 -28.32
C GLU A 17 8.83 -15.30 -29.26
N LYS A 18 10.12 -15.28 -29.64
CA LYS A 18 10.68 -14.32 -30.60
C LYS A 18 10.05 -14.46 -31.98
N GLY A 19 9.79 -15.69 -32.42
CA GLY A 19 9.13 -15.98 -33.69
C GLY A 19 7.71 -15.42 -33.72
N ALA A 20 6.93 -15.64 -32.67
CA ALA A 20 5.58 -15.09 -32.52
C ALA A 20 5.60 -13.55 -32.51
N ALA A 21 6.49 -12.96 -31.70
CA ALA A 21 6.60 -11.50 -31.59
C ALA A 21 6.99 -10.82 -32.92
N ARG A 22 7.86 -11.45 -33.72
CA ARG A 22 8.29 -10.91 -35.03
C ARG A 22 7.25 -11.06 -36.13
N SER A 23 6.55 -12.18 -36.15
CA SER A 23 5.57 -12.50 -37.21
C SER A 23 4.19 -11.92 -36.93
N GLY A 24 3.89 -11.55 -35.68
CA GLY A 24 2.53 -11.26 -35.24
C GLY A 24 1.60 -12.48 -35.25
N GLY A 25 2.15 -13.68 -35.54
CA GLY A 25 1.42 -14.94 -35.65
C GLY A 25 1.44 -15.76 -34.35
N GLU A 26 0.76 -16.92 -34.38
CA GLU A 26 0.76 -17.87 -33.25
C GLU A 26 2.16 -18.50 -33.04
N ALA A 27 2.53 -18.74 -31.78
CA ALA A 27 3.82 -19.35 -31.43
C ALA A 27 3.93 -20.79 -31.96
N GLN A 28 5.07 -21.12 -32.58
CA GLN A 28 5.38 -22.46 -33.07
C GLN A 28 5.87 -23.33 -31.90
N VAL A 29 5.10 -24.35 -31.52
CA VAL A 29 5.34 -25.15 -30.31
C VAL A 29 5.87 -26.57 -30.57
N GLY A 30 6.06 -26.99 -31.81
CA GLY A 30 6.48 -28.37 -32.13
C GLY A 30 7.80 -28.79 -31.45
N THR A 31 8.89 -28.07 -31.75
CA THR A 31 10.22 -28.31 -31.14
C THR A 31 10.20 -28.14 -29.62
N LEU A 32 9.40 -27.20 -29.13
CA LEU A 32 9.19 -26.98 -27.70
C LEU A 32 8.63 -28.23 -27.01
N LEU A 33 7.59 -28.83 -27.59
CA LEU A 33 6.93 -30.01 -27.03
C LEU A 33 7.85 -31.24 -27.06
N GLU A 34 8.71 -31.38 -28.06
CA GLU A 34 9.72 -32.44 -28.10
C GLU A 34 10.75 -32.29 -26.96
N CYS A 35 11.24 -31.07 -26.73
CA CYS A 35 12.13 -30.77 -25.61
C CYS A 35 11.43 -31.02 -24.27
N ALA A 36 10.17 -30.59 -24.14
CA ALA A 36 9.38 -30.79 -22.93
C ALA A 36 9.16 -32.28 -22.67
N LYS A 37 8.92 -33.09 -23.70
CA LYS A 37 8.78 -34.55 -23.59
C LYS A 37 10.06 -35.21 -23.05
N LYS A 38 11.24 -34.74 -23.48
CA LYS A 38 12.53 -35.24 -22.98
C LYS A 38 12.76 -34.86 -21.52
N GLU A 39 12.51 -33.61 -21.16
CA GLU A 39 12.68 -33.10 -19.80
C GLU A 39 11.71 -33.76 -18.82
N ILE A 40 10.44 -33.88 -19.22
CA ILE A 40 9.40 -34.49 -18.39
C ILE A 40 9.58 -36.00 -18.22
N SER A 41 10.27 -36.69 -19.13
CA SER A 41 10.53 -38.13 -19.00
C SER A 41 11.52 -38.51 -17.89
N VAL A 42 12.18 -37.53 -17.25
CA VAL A 42 13.08 -37.76 -16.12
C VAL A 42 12.32 -38.30 -14.90
N SER A 43 12.86 -39.34 -14.26
CA SER A 43 12.20 -40.11 -13.20
C SER A 43 11.69 -39.28 -12.02
N SER A 44 12.37 -38.18 -11.68
CA SER A 44 12.01 -37.28 -10.57
C SER A 44 10.77 -36.45 -10.85
N LEU A 45 10.52 -36.07 -12.11
CA LEU A 45 9.33 -35.34 -12.50
C LEU A 45 8.16 -36.31 -12.70
N LYS A 46 8.44 -37.53 -13.19
CA LYS A 46 7.44 -38.55 -13.52
C LYS A 46 6.40 -38.82 -12.44
N SER A 47 6.83 -38.84 -11.18
CA SER A 47 5.95 -39.03 -10.03
C SER A 47 4.83 -37.98 -9.90
N VAL A 48 4.97 -36.80 -10.51
CA VAL A 48 4.08 -35.65 -10.35
C VAL A 48 2.78 -35.77 -11.13
N TRP A 49 2.77 -36.54 -12.22
CA TRP A 49 1.56 -36.79 -13.02
C TRP A 49 1.18 -38.27 -13.12
N GLN A 50 2.07 -39.19 -12.72
CA GLN A 50 1.79 -40.63 -12.75
C GLN A 50 0.68 -41.09 -11.80
N ASP A 51 0.42 -40.32 -10.75
CA ASP A 51 -0.66 -40.59 -9.79
C ASP A 51 -2.03 -40.11 -10.30
N ALA A 52 -2.07 -39.42 -11.45
CA ALA A 52 -3.31 -38.95 -12.03
C ALA A 52 -4.13 -40.15 -12.55
N VAL A 53 -5.45 -40.04 -12.43
CA VAL A 53 -6.39 -41.15 -12.71
C VAL A 53 -6.24 -41.66 -14.14
N GLU A 54 -5.82 -40.79 -15.07
CA GLU A 54 -5.56 -41.12 -16.47
C GLU A 54 -4.37 -42.09 -16.67
N PHE A 55 -3.53 -42.31 -15.65
CA PHE A 55 -2.38 -43.23 -15.67
C PHE A 55 -2.52 -44.43 -14.73
N GLY A 56 -3.63 -44.53 -13.98
CA GLY A 56 -3.89 -45.64 -13.07
C GLY A 56 -4.21 -46.96 -13.80
N LYS A 57 -3.66 -48.07 -13.32
CA LYS A 57 -4.08 -49.43 -13.72
C LYS A 57 -5.24 -49.89 -12.83
N VAL A 58 -6.46 -49.34 -12.96
CA VAL A 58 -7.62 -49.85 -12.20
C VAL A 58 -8.88 -49.91 -13.06
N GLN A 59 -9.53 -51.08 -13.01
CA GLN A 59 -10.65 -51.59 -13.81
C GLN A 59 -12.05 -51.13 -13.35
N SER A 60 -12.23 -49.94 -12.76
CA SER A 60 -13.56 -49.57 -12.28
C SER A 60 -13.83 -48.07 -12.38
N TYR A 61 -14.77 -47.76 -13.29
CA TYR A 61 -15.47 -46.49 -13.51
C TYR A 61 -14.71 -45.36 -14.25
N GLU A 62 -14.82 -45.44 -15.58
CA GLU A 62 -15.37 -44.40 -16.47
C GLU A 62 -14.63 -43.05 -16.59
N LEU A 63 -13.41 -43.09 -17.11
CA LEU A 63 -13.08 -42.16 -18.21
C LEU A 63 -13.18 -42.98 -19.50
N PRO A 64 -14.19 -42.74 -20.36
CA PRO A 64 -14.23 -43.39 -21.66
C PRO A 64 -12.93 -43.04 -22.40
N ARG A 65 -12.09 -44.04 -22.67
CA ARG A 65 -10.77 -43.86 -23.29
C ARG A 65 -10.86 -43.06 -24.60
N ASP A 66 -11.97 -43.21 -25.30
CA ASP A 66 -12.39 -42.46 -26.47
C ASP A 66 -12.58 -40.96 -26.19
N VAL A 67 -13.17 -40.55 -25.06
CA VAL A 67 -13.34 -39.13 -24.70
C VAL A 67 -11.98 -38.46 -24.52
N TYR A 68 -11.07 -39.11 -23.81
CA TYR A 68 -9.71 -38.57 -23.59
C TYR A 68 -8.89 -38.52 -24.90
N GLU A 69 -8.94 -39.58 -25.71
CA GLU A 69 -8.27 -39.60 -27.02
C GLU A 69 -8.83 -38.54 -27.98
N ARG A 70 -10.15 -38.28 -27.98
CA ARG A 70 -10.76 -37.18 -28.75
C ARG A 70 -10.29 -35.82 -28.27
N ALA A 71 -10.23 -35.62 -26.95
CA ALA A 71 -9.72 -34.37 -26.36
C ALA A 71 -8.24 -34.13 -26.73
N GLN A 72 -7.41 -35.17 -26.72
CA GLN A 72 -6.00 -35.08 -27.16
C GLN A 72 -5.86 -34.70 -28.64
N ARG A 73 -6.73 -35.24 -29.52
CA ARG A 73 -6.73 -34.85 -30.94
C ARG A 73 -7.11 -33.38 -31.12
N LYS A 74 -8.18 -32.92 -30.46
CA LYS A 74 -8.59 -31.50 -30.45
C LYS A 74 -7.47 -30.60 -29.95
N MET A 75 -6.76 -31.01 -28.90
CA MET A 75 -5.58 -30.30 -28.38
C MET A 75 -4.45 -30.24 -29.42
N ALA A 76 -4.10 -31.35 -30.08
CA ALA A 76 -3.04 -31.34 -31.10
C ALA A 76 -3.40 -30.43 -32.28
N ASP A 77 -4.67 -30.43 -32.70
CA ASP A 77 -5.20 -29.54 -33.73
C ASP A 77 -5.11 -28.08 -33.32
N SER A 78 -5.51 -27.75 -32.08
CA SER A 78 -5.46 -26.38 -31.57
C SER A 78 -4.05 -25.89 -31.24
N LEU A 79 -3.06 -26.79 -31.16
CA LEU A 79 -1.64 -26.47 -31.07
C LEU A 79 -0.95 -26.38 -32.44
N GLY A 80 -1.61 -26.82 -33.53
CA GLY A 80 -1.06 -26.78 -34.89
C GLY A 80 -0.05 -27.88 -35.18
N VAL A 81 -0.06 -28.96 -34.39
CA VAL A 81 0.83 -30.12 -34.50
C VAL A 81 0.04 -31.35 -34.95
N ARG A 82 -0.74 -31.18 -36.01
CA ARG A 82 -1.63 -32.22 -36.55
C ARG A 82 -0.83 -33.47 -36.94
N GLY A 83 -1.35 -34.63 -36.57
CA GLY A 83 -0.73 -35.93 -36.86
C GLY A 83 0.35 -36.36 -35.86
N GLN A 84 0.72 -35.52 -34.88
CA GLN A 84 1.58 -35.92 -33.77
C GLN A 84 0.75 -36.31 -32.55
N VAL A 85 1.12 -37.41 -31.89
CA VAL A 85 0.53 -37.79 -30.59
C VAL A 85 1.19 -36.93 -29.51
N VAL A 86 0.44 -35.94 -29.02
CA VAL A 86 0.88 -35.03 -27.96
C VAL A 86 0.16 -35.37 -26.66
N GLU A 87 0.93 -35.73 -25.64
CA GLU A 87 0.41 -36.10 -24.34
C GLU A 87 0.11 -34.84 -23.50
N GLY A 88 -1.00 -34.83 -22.77
CA GLY A 88 -1.43 -33.65 -22.01
C GLY A 88 -0.45 -33.19 -20.94
N HIS A 89 0.29 -34.12 -20.31
CA HIS A 89 1.32 -33.77 -19.33
C HIS A 89 2.53 -33.05 -19.96
N VAL A 90 2.88 -33.38 -21.21
CA VAL A 90 3.95 -32.70 -21.96
C VAL A 90 3.55 -31.24 -22.21
N VAL A 91 2.31 -31.01 -22.66
CA VAL A 91 1.78 -29.65 -22.87
C VAL A 91 1.72 -28.88 -21.56
N GLY A 92 1.25 -29.52 -20.47
CA GLY A 92 1.20 -28.92 -19.15
C GLY A 92 2.57 -28.52 -18.61
N HIS A 93 3.60 -29.35 -18.80
CA HIS A 93 4.97 -29.01 -18.41
C HIS A 93 5.56 -27.88 -19.26
N ALA A 94 5.35 -27.93 -20.58
CA ALA A 94 5.74 -26.84 -21.46
C ALA A 94 5.08 -25.52 -21.03
N LEU A 95 3.80 -25.56 -20.63
CA LEU A 95 3.07 -24.39 -20.15
C LEU A 95 3.68 -23.83 -18.87
N MET A 96 3.99 -24.70 -17.90
CA MET A 96 4.65 -24.30 -16.66
C MET A 96 6.00 -23.64 -16.95
N ARG A 97 6.84 -24.24 -17.80
CA ARG A 97 8.15 -23.70 -18.17
C ARG A 97 8.05 -22.40 -18.96
N ALA A 98 7.02 -22.25 -19.81
CA ALA A 98 6.72 -21.00 -20.49
C ALA A 98 6.28 -19.89 -19.51
N ALA A 99 5.49 -20.25 -18.50
CA ALA A 99 5.07 -19.32 -17.45
C ALA A 99 6.24 -18.89 -16.56
N GLU A 100 7.16 -19.81 -16.27
CA GLU A 100 8.42 -19.53 -15.59
C GLU A 100 9.30 -18.57 -16.41
N GLY A 101 9.49 -18.87 -17.71
CA GLY A 101 10.31 -18.07 -18.62
C GLY A 101 9.67 -16.77 -19.13
N GLY A 102 8.48 -16.39 -18.65
CA GLY A 102 7.79 -15.16 -19.07
C GLY A 102 7.40 -15.10 -20.56
N CYS A 103 7.21 -16.25 -21.21
CA CYS A 103 6.93 -16.33 -22.66
C CYS A 103 5.41 -16.25 -22.93
N VAL A 104 4.86 -15.03 -23.00
CA VAL A 104 3.40 -14.80 -23.03
C VAL A 104 2.72 -15.36 -24.28
N ASN A 105 3.32 -15.26 -25.45
CA ASN A 105 2.73 -15.78 -26.68
C ASN A 105 2.73 -17.32 -26.70
N VAL A 106 3.79 -17.93 -26.17
CA VAL A 106 3.83 -19.37 -25.96
C VAL A 106 2.78 -19.82 -24.94
N VAL A 107 2.63 -19.12 -23.82
CA VAL A 107 1.60 -19.41 -22.80
C VAL A 107 0.20 -19.34 -23.41
N ARG A 108 -0.11 -18.29 -24.19
CA ARG A 108 -1.39 -18.16 -24.90
C ARG A 108 -1.68 -19.38 -25.77
N ARG A 109 -0.67 -19.82 -26.52
CA ARG A 109 -0.79 -20.97 -27.43
C ARG A 109 -0.98 -22.29 -26.68
N LEU A 110 -0.11 -22.60 -25.73
CA LEU A 110 -0.15 -23.86 -24.97
C LEU A 110 -1.43 -24.00 -24.16
N ARG A 111 -1.90 -22.90 -23.57
CA ARG A 111 -3.15 -22.85 -22.83
C ARG A 111 -4.36 -23.11 -23.75
N LYS A 112 -4.40 -22.56 -24.96
CA LYS A 112 -5.46 -22.86 -25.95
C LYS A 112 -5.53 -24.37 -26.23
N GLY A 113 -4.38 -25.03 -26.33
CA GLY A 113 -4.28 -26.49 -26.34
C GLY A 113 -4.88 -27.16 -25.11
N GLN A 114 -4.44 -26.73 -23.94
CA GLN A 114 -4.85 -27.32 -22.67
C GLN A 114 -6.35 -27.20 -22.38
N MET A 115 -7.01 -26.14 -22.88
CA MET A 115 -8.47 -25.95 -22.76
C MET A 115 -9.29 -27.03 -23.47
N GLU A 116 -8.71 -27.77 -24.41
CA GLU A 116 -9.36 -28.92 -25.05
C GLU A 116 -9.36 -30.17 -24.17
N LEU A 117 -8.50 -30.24 -23.14
CA LEU A 117 -8.39 -31.35 -22.19
C LEU A 117 -9.31 -31.19 -20.97
N LYS A 118 -10.58 -30.84 -21.20
CA LYS A 118 -11.56 -30.58 -20.13
C LYS A 118 -11.86 -31.78 -19.23
N CYS A 119 -11.60 -32.99 -19.72
CA CYS A 119 -11.81 -34.23 -18.99
C CYS A 119 -10.63 -34.65 -18.10
N SER A 120 -9.51 -33.91 -18.12
CA SER A 120 -8.26 -34.31 -17.46
C SER A 120 -7.99 -33.54 -16.17
N VAL A 121 -7.64 -34.26 -15.09
CA VAL A 121 -7.18 -33.65 -13.82
C VAL A 121 -5.79 -33.01 -13.96
N LEU A 122 -5.03 -33.39 -14.99
CA LEU A 122 -3.73 -32.77 -15.27
C LEU A 122 -3.86 -31.32 -15.72
N ALA A 123 -4.94 -30.95 -16.40
CA ALA A 123 -5.16 -29.58 -16.85
C ALA A 123 -5.15 -28.58 -15.66
N PRO A 124 -6.03 -28.70 -14.65
CA PRO A 124 -5.98 -27.83 -13.48
C PRO A 124 -4.68 -27.96 -12.68
N ARG A 125 -4.03 -29.13 -12.65
CA ARG A 125 -2.75 -29.33 -11.94
C ARG A 125 -1.61 -28.52 -12.53
N PHE A 126 -1.40 -28.62 -13.84
CA PHE A 126 -0.34 -27.85 -14.49
C PHE A 126 -0.65 -26.35 -14.55
N LEU A 127 -1.94 -25.98 -14.61
CA LEU A 127 -2.35 -24.58 -14.42
C LEU A 127 -2.03 -24.06 -13.02
N ALA A 128 -2.22 -24.88 -11.98
CA ALA A 128 -1.82 -24.53 -10.62
C ALA A 128 -0.31 -24.28 -10.51
N PHE A 129 0.51 -25.16 -11.09
CA PHE A 129 1.96 -24.97 -11.13
C PHE A 129 2.37 -23.73 -11.93
N ALA A 130 1.79 -23.51 -13.10
CA ALA A 130 2.07 -22.34 -13.93
C ALA A 130 1.70 -21.03 -13.22
N LEU A 131 0.54 -20.97 -12.55
CA LEU A 131 0.13 -19.81 -11.76
C LEU A 131 1.05 -19.56 -10.58
N LEU A 132 1.42 -20.59 -9.82
CA LEU A 132 2.38 -20.46 -8.73
C LEU A 132 3.71 -19.91 -9.22
N LYS A 133 4.21 -20.42 -10.35
CA LYS A 133 5.46 -19.97 -10.96
C LYS A 133 5.42 -18.54 -11.46
N ALA A 134 4.38 -18.19 -12.19
CA ALA A 134 4.19 -16.81 -12.64
C ALA A 134 4.04 -15.85 -11.46
N SER A 135 3.43 -16.30 -10.36
CA SER A 135 3.27 -15.51 -9.13
C SER A 135 4.57 -15.33 -8.36
N GLU A 136 5.38 -16.37 -8.29
CA GLU A 136 6.69 -16.38 -7.64
C GLU A 136 7.69 -15.46 -8.34
N LEU A 137 7.64 -15.40 -9.68
CA LEU A 137 8.55 -14.60 -10.49
C LEU A 137 8.02 -13.20 -10.83
N GLY A 138 6.75 -12.91 -10.52
CA GLY A 138 6.15 -11.62 -10.80
C GLY A 138 5.79 -11.40 -12.27
N ASN A 139 5.60 -12.47 -13.05
CA ASN A 139 5.25 -12.40 -14.48
C ASN A 139 3.79 -11.96 -14.65
N TYR A 140 3.53 -10.65 -14.49
CA TYR A 140 2.19 -10.05 -14.48
C TYR A 140 1.33 -10.40 -15.69
N GLU A 141 1.85 -10.26 -16.91
CA GLU A 141 1.11 -10.54 -18.14
C GLU A 141 0.72 -12.02 -18.27
N ILE A 142 1.59 -12.92 -17.78
CA ILE A 142 1.32 -14.36 -17.75
C ILE A 142 0.19 -14.65 -16.76
N VAL A 143 0.23 -14.06 -15.57
CA VAL A 143 -0.82 -14.20 -14.56
C VAL A 143 -2.16 -13.72 -15.13
N GLN A 144 -2.19 -12.53 -15.74
CA GLN A 144 -3.40 -12.01 -16.38
C GLN A 144 -3.92 -12.96 -17.44
N GLU A 145 -3.05 -13.42 -18.34
CA GLU A 145 -3.46 -14.36 -19.38
C GLU A 145 -4.02 -15.63 -18.75
N LEU A 146 -3.30 -16.30 -17.86
CA LEU A 146 -3.73 -17.54 -17.22
C LEU A 146 -5.08 -17.39 -16.51
N ILE A 147 -5.35 -16.28 -15.82
CA ILE A 147 -6.64 -16.04 -15.15
C ILE A 147 -7.77 -15.73 -16.16
N ARG A 148 -7.50 -14.93 -17.20
CA ARG A 148 -8.52 -14.31 -18.08
C ARG A 148 -9.61 -15.23 -18.63
N MET A 149 -9.31 -16.51 -18.83
CA MET A 149 -10.23 -17.50 -19.39
C MET A 149 -10.30 -18.78 -18.54
N MET A 150 -9.90 -18.70 -17.26
CA MET A 150 -10.35 -19.68 -16.28
C MET A 150 -11.78 -19.32 -15.87
N ASP A 151 -12.69 -20.27 -16.03
CA ASP A 151 -14.01 -20.18 -15.44
C ASP A 151 -13.98 -20.55 -13.94
N ALA A 152 -15.11 -20.33 -13.28
CA ALA A 152 -15.31 -20.67 -11.87
C ALA A 152 -14.98 -22.15 -11.54
N PRO A 153 -15.44 -23.15 -12.32
CA PRO A 153 -15.08 -24.54 -12.09
C PRO A 153 -13.59 -24.84 -12.22
N VAL A 154 -12.92 -24.38 -13.28
CA VAL A 154 -11.47 -24.61 -13.46
C VAL A 154 -10.68 -24.00 -12.31
N LEU A 155 -11.04 -22.79 -11.86
CA LEU A 155 -10.37 -22.13 -10.75
C LEU A 155 -10.54 -22.89 -9.42
N ALA A 156 -11.71 -23.51 -9.19
CA ALA A 156 -11.93 -24.37 -8.03
C ALA A 156 -11.06 -25.65 -8.10
N MET A 157 -10.96 -26.27 -9.27
CA MET A 157 -10.10 -27.43 -9.48
C MET A 157 -8.61 -27.09 -9.27
N VAL A 158 -8.15 -25.94 -9.78
CA VAL A 158 -6.81 -25.41 -9.48
C VAL A 158 -6.60 -25.29 -7.98
N GLY A 159 -7.58 -24.77 -7.23
CA GLY A 159 -7.53 -24.68 -5.78
C GLY A 159 -7.41 -26.03 -5.08
N ASN A 160 -8.13 -27.03 -5.59
CA ASN A 160 -8.06 -28.40 -5.09
C ASN A 160 -6.67 -29.02 -5.32
N GLU A 161 -6.08 -28.81 -6.49
CA GLU A 161 -4.71 -29.25 -6.79
C GLU A 161 -3.69 -28.54 -5.88
N LEU A 162 -3.82 -27.22 -5.70
CA LEU A 162 -2.97 -26.44 -4.79
C LEU A 162 -3.04 -26.93 -3.35
N ALA A 163 -4.22 -27.34 -2.89
CA ALA A 163 -4.43 -27.85 -1.54
C ALA A 163 -3.84 -29.26 -1.36
N HIS A 164 -3.99 -30.15 -2.34
CA HIS A 164 -3.77 -31.59 -2.13
C HIS A 164 -2.53 -32.17 -2.81
N LYS A 165 -2.12 -31.62 -3.95
CA LYS A 165 -1.09 -32.22 -4.80
C LYS A 165 0.16 -31.36 -4.91
N VAL A 166 0.00 -30.04 -4.79
CA VAL A 166 1.13 -29.11 -4.76
C VAL A 166 1.67 -28.98 -3.33
N HIS A 167 2.39 -30.02 -2.89
CA HIS A 167 3.16 -29.95 -1.65
C HIS A 167 4.30 -28.93 -1.76
N THR A 168 4.79 -28.44 -0.62
CA THR A 168 5.97 -27.57 -0.54
C THR A 168 7.23 -28.19 -1.16
N ASP A 169 7.24 -29.50 -1.40
CA ASP A 169 8.42 -30.29 -1.76
C ASP A 169 8.25 -31.16 -3.03
N GLY A 170 7.15 -30.99 -3.80
CA GLY A 170 6.74 -31.97 -4.82
C GLY A 170 7.05 -31.65 -6.29
N TYR A 171 7.31 -30.40 -6.66
CA TYR A 171 7.68 -30.02 -8.04
C TYR A 171 8.70 -28.89 -7.95
N PRO A 172 9.72 -28.85 -8.83
CA PRO A 172 10.89 -28.07 -8.52
C PRO A 172 10.49 -26.59 -8.52
N TYR A 173 10.81 -25.96 -7.40
CA TYR A 173 10.72 -24.52 -7.15
C TYR A 173 9.30 -23.98 -6.89
N SER A 174 8.96 -23.83 -5.61
CA SER A 174 8.50 -22.51 -5.18
C SER A 174 9.51 -22.06 -4.12
N VAL A 175 10.43 -21.17 -4.49
CA VAL A 175 11.44 -20.57 -3.61
C VAL A 175 10.78 -19.45 -2.81
N VAL A 176 9.57 -19.68 -2.31
CA VAL A 176 9.01 -18.72 -1.37
C VAL A 176 9.73 -18.98 -0.07
N GLY A 177 10.62 -18.06 0.32
CA GLY A 177 11.31 -18.04 1.61
C GLY A 177 10.36 -17.81 2.79
N LEU A 178 9.21 -18.49 2.79
CA LEU A 178 8.29 -18.50 3.92
C LEU A 178 8.93 -19.31 5.04
N THR A 179 8.90 -18.76 6.26
CA THR A 179 9.33 -19.49 7.45
C THR A 179 8.46 -20.74 7.66
N LYS A 180 8.97 -21.72 8.42
CA LYS A 180 8.22 -22.93 8.77
C LYS A 180 6.85 -22.62 9.38
N ASP A 181 6.77 -21.56 10.20
CA ASP A 181 5.52 -21.10 10.81
C ASP A 181 4.49 -20.65 9.78
N TRP A 182 4.91 -19.92 8.76
CA TRP A 182 4.04 -19.46 7.68
C TRP A 182 3.57 -20.63 6.81
N GLN A 183 4.46 -21.59 6.54
CA GLN A 183 4.08 -22.82 5.85
C GLN A 183 3.04 -23.63 6.66
N ALA A 184 3.22 -23.74 7.97
CA ALA A 184 2.26 -24.39 8.86
C ALA A 184 0.89 -23.68 8.85
N THR A 185 0.89 -22.34 8.86
CA THR A 185 -0.36 -21.55 8.78
C THR A 185 -1.11 -21.81 7.47
N VAL A 186 -0.41 -21.89 6.34
CA VAL A 186 -1.07 -22.21 5.07
C VAL A 186 -1.58 -23.66 5.01
N ARG A 187 -0.87 -24.60 5.66
CA ARG A 187 -1.37 -25.97 5.83
C ARG A 187 -2.63 -26.02 6.70
N TYR A 188 -2.73 -25.17 7.71
CA TYR A 188 -3.95 -25.04 8.50
C TYR A 188 -5.12 -24.48 7.67
N PHE A 189 -4.91 -23.52 6.76
CA PHE A 189 -6.00 -23.07 5.90
C PHE A 189 -6.56 -24.15 4.98
N LYS A 190 -5.74 -25.13 4.58
CA LYS A 190 -6.22 -26.32 3.87
C LYS A 190 -7.24 -27.10 4.71
N THR A 191 -7.08 -27.19 6.04
CA THR A 191 -8.01 -27.94 6.89
C THR A 191 -9.38 -27.28 7.01
N LEU A 192 -9.53 -26.04 6.55
CA LEU A 192 -10.80 -25.34 6.48
C LEU A 192 -11.60 -25.67 5.20
N LEU A 193 -10.98 -26.32 4.22
CA LEU A 193 -11.63 -26.64 2.96
C LEU A 193 -12.59 -27.82 3.10
N PRO A 194 -13.79 -27.75 2.51
CA PRO A 194 -14.73 -28.86 2.52
C PRO A 194 -14.22 -30.02 1.64
N PRO A 195 -14.57 -31.28 1.97
CA PRO A 195 -14.18 -32.42 1.17
C PRO A 195 -14.79 -32.36 -0.22
N ALA A 196 -13.97 -32.60 -1.24
CA ALA A 196 -14.36 -32.51 -2.64
C ALA A 196 -13.85 -33.71 -3.45
N LYS A 197 -14.55 -34.05 -4.53
CA LYS A 197 -14.16 -35.11 -5.45
C LYS A 197 -14.29 -34.64 -6.90
N TYR A 198 -13.41 -35.14 -7.75
CA TYR A 198 -13.55 -34.99 -9.19
C TYR A 198 -14.67 -35.89 -9.70
N VAL A 199 -15.54 -35.34 -10.53
CA VAL A 199 -16.59 -36.06 -11.24
C VAL A 199 -16.51 -35.66 -12.70
N LEU A 200 -16.46 -36.65 -13.59
CA LEU A 200 -16.55 -36.42 -15.03
C LEU A 200 -18.02 -36.46 -15.43
N GLU A 201 -18.53 -35.35 -15.97
CA GLU A 201 -19.86 -35.29 -16.54
C GLU A 201 -19.74 -35.04 -18.05
N TYR A 202 -20.13 -36.03 -18.85
CA TYR A 202 -19.89 -36.07 -20.30
C TYR A 202 -18.41 -35.92 -20.68
N GLU A 203 -17.98 -34.71 -21.07
CA GLU A 203 -16.60 -34.38 -21.45
C GLU A 203 -15.96 -33.34 -20.50
N ASN A 204 -16.67 -32.91 -19.46
CA ASN A 204 -16.20 -31.87 -18.54
C ASN A 204 -15.94 -32.44 -17.15
N LEU A 205 -14.72 -32.24 -16.67
CA LEU A 205 -14.35 -32.56 -15.32
C LEU A 205 -14.77 -31.43 -14.39
N GLU A 206 -15.44 -31.79 -13.29
CA GLU A 206 -15.87 -30.82 -12.28
C GLU A 206 -15.51 -31.26 -10.87
N LEU A 207 -15.50 -30.29 -9.96
CA LEU A 207 -15.30 -30.52 -8.54
C LEU A 207 -16.66 -30.54 -7.82
N ARG A 208 -17.06 -31.70 -7.29
CA ARG A 208 -18.36 -31.90 -6.63
C ARG A 208 -18.24 -32.26 -5.15
N CYS A 209 -19.31 -31.98 -4.42
CA CYS A 209 -19.49 -32.38 -3.03
C CYS A 209 -19.99 -33.83 -2.99
N GLY A 210 -19.28 -34.73 -2.32
CA GLY A 210 -19.66 -36.14 -2.27
C GLY A 210 -20.90 -36.47 -1.42
N THR A 211 -21.55 -35.47 -0.80
CA THR A 211 -22.66 -35.67 0.16
C THR A 211 -23.99 -35.05 -0.29
N SER A 212 -24.06 -34.53 -1.53
CA SER A 212 -25.25 -33.89 -2.08
C SER A 212 -25.14 -33.81 -3.60
N ASP A 213 -26.24 -34.04 -4.31
CA ASP A 213 -26.30 -33.94 -5.78
C ASP A 213 -26.86 -32.59 -6.26
N GLN A 214 -26.94 -31.60 -5.37
CA GLN A 214 -27.53 -30.30 -5.69
C GLN A 214 -26.46 -29.33 -6.20
N GLU A 215 -26.71 -28.76 -7.39
CA GLU A 215 -25.77 -27.85 -8.05
C GLU A 215 -25.44 -26.60 -7.21
N THR A 216 -26.40 -26.09 -6.43
CA THR A 216 -26.17 -24.96 -5.52
C THR A 216 -25.18 -25.29 -4.40
N VAL A 217 -25.13 -26.56 -3.95
CA VAL A 217 -24.15 -27.04 -2.97
C VAL A 217 -22.78 -27.21 -3.61
N HIS A 218 -22.73 -27.70 -4.85
CA HIS A 218 -21.49 -27.78 -5.63
C HIS A 218 -20.89 -26.39 -5.88
N GLU A 219 -21.71 -25.40 -6.24
CA GLU A 219 -21.25 -24.04 -6.46
C GLU A 219 -20.70 -23.38 -5.18
N ALA A 220 -21.37 -23.57 -4.04
CA ALA A 220 -20.87 -23.10 -2.75
C ALA A 220 -19.52 -23.75 -2.39
N LEU A 221 -19.36 -25.05 -2.66
CA LEU A 221 -18.09 -25.77 -2.47
C LEU A 221 -17.00 -25.24 -3.40
N ARG A 222 -17.30 -25.05 -4.70
CA ARG A 222 -16.35 -24.50 -5.68
C ARG A 222 -15.87 -23.11 -5.25
N SER A 223 -16.76 -22.29 -4.71
CA SER A 223 -16.42 -20.96 -4.19
C SER A 223 -15.41 -20.97 -3.05
N CYS A 224 -15.43 -21.98 -2.16
CA CYS A 224 -14.40 -22.16 -1.11
C CYS A 224 -13.01 -22.38 -1.73
N TYR A 225 -12.92 -23.26 -2.73
CA TYR A 225 -11.66 -23.57 -3.40
C TYR A 225 -11.14 -22.41 -4.26
N GLN A 226 -12.03 -21.67 -4.94
CA GLN A 226 -11.66 -20.46 -5.67
C GLN A 226 -11.03 -19.41 -4.74
N MET A 227 -11.65 -19.20 -3.57
CA MET A 227 -11.15 -18.25 -2.57
C MET A 227 -9.77 -18.69 -2.07
N TYR A 228 -9.61 -19.97 -1.76
CA TYR A 228 -8.31 -20.55 -1.38
C TYR A 228 -7.25 -20.36 -2.46
N THR A 229 -7.58 -20.56 -3.75
CA THR A 229 -6.65 -20.35 -4.88
C THR A 229 -6.05 -18.95 -4.85
N PHE A 230 -6.89 -17.92 -4.85
CA PHE A 230 -6.38 -16.54 -4.90
C PHE A 230 -5.60 -16.17 -3.64
N TRP A 231 -6.05 -16.58 -2.46
CA TRP A 231 -5.29 -16.35 -1.24
C TRP A 231 -3.93 -17.03 -1.24
N ARG A 232 -3.87 -18.29 -1.68
CA ARG A 232 -2.61 -19.02 -1.77
C ARG A 232 -1.64 -18.31 -2.71
N LEU A 233 -2.11 -17.87 -3.88
CA LEU A 233 -1.29 -17.16 -4.86
C LEU A 233 -0.87 -15.76 -4.37
N MET A 234 -1.75 -15.04 -3.68
CA MET A 234 -1.43 -13.75 -3.04
C MET A 234 -0.36 -13.88 -1.96
N VAL A 235 -0.39 -14.95 -1.14
CA VAL A 235 0.69 -15.21 -0.16
C VAL A 235 2.03 -15.37 -0.88
N VAL A 236 2.07 -16.08 -2.01
CA VAL A 236 3.29 -16.29 -2.81
C VAL A 236 3.76 -14.97 -3.43
N ALA A 237 2.87 -14.25 -4.12
CA ALA A 237 3.20 -12.97 -4.74
C ALA A 237 3.63 -11.92 -3.70
N GLY A 238 2.94 -11.88 -2.57
CA GLY A 238 3.22 -10.93 -1.49
C GLY A 238 4.52 -11.22 -0.75
N ALA A 239 4.85 -12.49 -0.56
CA ALA A 239 6.13 -12.89 0.03
C ALA A 239 7.33 -12.53 -0.86
N ASN A 240 7.18 -12.63 -2.17
CA ASN A 240 8.21 -12.23 -3.13
C ASN A 240 8.19 -10.73 -3.47
N GLY A 241 7.19 -9.97 -3.01
CA GLY A 241 7.10 -8.53 -3.21
C GLY A 241 6.56 -8.10 -4.58
N HIS A 242 5.85 -8.98 -5.28
CA HIS A 242 5.29 -8.70 -6.61
C HIS A 242 3.96 -7.95 -6.53
N GLY A 243 4.04 -6.63 -6.36
CA GLY A 243 2.91 -5.69 -6.24
C GLY A 243 1.82 -5.83 -7.30
N GLY A 244 2.20 -5.81 -8.58
CA GLY A 244 1.26 -5.87 -9.70
C GLY A 244 0.47 -7.18 -9.74
N VAL A 245 1.16 -8.31 -9.58
CA VAL A 245 0.54 -9.64 -9.52
C VAL A 245 -0.39 -9.76 -8.31
N PHE A 246 0.06 -9.29 -7.15
CA PHE A 246 -0.75 -9.30 -5.93
C PHE A 246 -2.06 -8.53 -6.12
N ARG A 247 -1.99 -7.31 -6.70
CA ARG A 247 -3.16 -6.48 -6.99
C ARG A 247 -4.12 -7.17 -7.95
N GLU A 248 -3.61 -7.80 -9.01
CA GLU A 248 -4.45 -8.56 -9.96
C GLU A 248 -5.26 -9.65 -9.25
N PHE A 249 -4.62 -10.44 -8.39
CA PHE A 249 -5.31 -11.47 -7.62
C PHE A 249 -6.32 -10.89 -6.64
N LEU A 250 -5.99 -9.76 -6.00
CA LEU A 250 -6.90 -9.08 -5.08
C LEU A 250 -8.16 -8.57 -5.80
N THR A 251 -7.99 -7.93 -6.96
CA THR A 251 -9.11 -7.49 -7.82
C THR A 251 -9.96 -8.68 -8.27
N LYS A 252 -9.33 -9.77 -8.72
CA LYS A 252 -10.07 -10.97 -9.15
C LYS A 252 -10.82 -11.65 -8.02
N ARG A 253 -10.25 -11.66 -6.81
CA ARG A 253 -10.94 -12.10 -5.59
C ARG A 253 -12.18 -11.23 -5.33
N GLU A 254 -12.06 -9.91 -5.40
CA GLU A 254 -13.18 -8.99 -5.17
C GLU A 254 -14.31 -9.18 -6.20
N GLU A 255 -13.97 -9.37 -7.48
CA GLU A 255 -14.94 -9.71 -8.53
C GLU A 255 -15.71 -10.99 -8.18
N LEU A 256 -15.04 -12.03 -7.67
CA LEU A 256 -15.71 -13.26 -7.23
C LEU A 256 -16.54 -13.08 -5.96
N ALA A 257 -16.08 -12.26 -5.02
CA ALA A 257 -16.83 -11.92 -3.82
C ALA A 257 -18.16 -11.22 -4.16
N ALA A 258 -18.12 -10.25 -5.07
CA ALA A 258 -19.28 -9.48 -5.51
C ALA A 258 -20.36 -10.37 -6.17
N ARG A 259 -19.97 -11.27 -7.08
CA ARG A 259 -20.90 -12.20 -7.78
C ARG A 259 -21.72 -13.07 -6.82
N VAL A 260 -21.11 -13.50 -5.72
CA VAL A 260 -21.83 -14.32 -4.72
C VAL A 260 -22.81 -13.47 -3.89
N GLY A 261 -22.50 -12.20 -3.65
CA GLY A 261 -23.40 -11.25 -3.00
C GLY A 261 -24.67 -10.98 -3.81
N GLU A 262 -24.54 -10.89 -5.13
CA GLU A 262 -25.67 -10.74 -6.07
C GLU A 262 -26.57 -12.00 -6.10
N ASN A 263 -25.95 -13.18 -6.16
CA ASN A 263 -26.69 -14.45 -6.13
C ASN A 263 -27.48 -14.64 -4.83
N LYS A 264 -26.94 -14.20 -3.67
CA LYS A 264 -27.66 -14.23 -2.38
C LYS A 264 -28.89 -13.31 -2.36
N LYS A 265 -28.85 -12.14 -2.99
CA LYS A 265 -30.00 -11.21 -3.05
C LYS A 265 -31.15 -11.75 -3.90
N THR A 266 -30.85 -12.65 -4.83
CA THR A 266 -31.83 -13.21 -5.77
C THR A 266 -32.59 -14.41 -5.19
N LEU A 267 -32.02 -15.10 -4.20
CA LEU A 267 -32.65 -16.19 -3.46
C LEU A 267 -33.27 -15.69 -2.14
N MET A 268 -34.41 -15.00 -2.21
CA MET A 268 -35.29 -14.77 -1.04
C MET A 268 -36.08 -16.05 -0.71
N GLY A 269 -35.37 -17.10 -0.29
CA GLY A 269 -35.94 -18.39 0.11
C GLY A 269 -35.13 -19.05 1.23
N TYR A 270 -35.65 -20.13 1.80
CA TYR A 270 -35.03 -20.90 2.89
C TYR A 270 -33.60 -21.34 2.50
N GLU A 271 -32.58 -20.71 3.11
CA GLU A 271 -31.18 -21.04 2.86
C GLU A 271 -30.90 -22.44 3.45
N GLN A 272 -30.50 -23.39 2.61
CA GLN A 272 -30.23 -24.74 3.09
C GLN A 272 -29.07 -24.76 4.10
N PRO A 273 -29.15 -25.57 5.17
CA PRO A 273 -28.11 -25.64 6.20
C PRO A 273 -26.70 -25.90 5.65
N LYS A 274 -26.56 -26.83 4.68
CA LYS A 274 -25.28 -27.15 4.04
C LYS A 274 -24.66 -25.97 3.28
N ILE A 275 -25.47 -25.18 2.58
CA ILE A 275 -25.02 -23.98 1.86
C ILE A 275 -24.56 -22.93 2.88
N SER A 276 -25.29 -22.76 3.98
CA SER A 276 -24.89 -21.87 5.07
C SER A 276 -23.56 -22.27 5.70
N GLU A 277 -23.33 -23.57 5.94
CA GLU A 277 -22.05 -24.09 6.45
C GLU A 277 -20.88 -23.84 5.49
N LEU A 278 -21.05 -24.10 4.20
CA LEU A 278 -20.04 -23.83 3.17
C LEU A 278 -19.74 -22.33 3.07
N ASN A 279 -20.78 -21.49 3.12
CA ASN A 279 -20.62 -20.04 3.14
C ASN A 279 -19.84 -19.57 4.37
N LYS A 280 -20.11 -20.13 5.55
CA LYS A 280 -19.34 -19.84 6.77
C LYS A 280 -17.88 -20.26 6.64
N ALA A 281 -17.62 -21.44 6.06
CA ALA A 281 -16.26 -21.91 5.80
C ALA A 281 -15.52 -20.97 4.85
N ARG A 282 -16.18 -20.54 3.76
CA ARG A 282 -15.64 -19.56 2.80
C ARG A 282 -15.30 -18.23 3.48
N THR A 283 -16.21 -17.64 4.24
CA THR A 283 -15.96 -16.37 4.97
C THR A 283 -14.81 -16.53 5.95
N ARG A 284 -14.74 -17.66 6.66
CA ARG A 284 -13.64 -17.94 7.59
C ARG A 284 -12.29 -18.04 6.88
N ILE A 285 -12.23 -18.76 5.75
CA ILE A 285 -11.02 -18.82 4.90
C ILE A 285 -10.61 -17.41 4.51
N ASP A 286 -11.56 -16.61 4.04
CA ASP A 286 -11.32 -15.26 3.56
C ASP A 286 -10.75 -14.34 4.65
N ASP A 287 -11.41 -14.29 5.81
CA ASP A 287 -11.02 -13.48 6.95
C ASP A 287 -9.65 -13.88 7.52
N GLU A 288 -9.39 -15.17 7.67
CA GLU A 288 -8.14 -15.64 8.28
C GLU A 288 -6.95 -15.47 7.33
N PHE A 289 -7.12 -15.73 6.02
CA PHE A 289 -6.08 -15.42 5.04
C PHE A 289 -5.82 -13.93 4.92
N MET A 290 -6.86 -13.09 4.92
CA MET A 290 -6.71 -11.63 4.92
C MET A 290 -5.82 -11.15 6.07
N ARG A 291 -6.10 -11.61 7.30
CA ARG A 291 -5.27 -11.33 8.48
C ARG A 291 -3.84 -11.85 8.34
N PHE A 292 -3.68 -13.04 7.79
CA PHE A 292 -2.37 -13.65 7.57
C PHE A 292 -1.53 -12.90 6.55
N VAL A 293 -2.13 -12.51 5.42
CA VAL A 293 -1.47 -11.74 4.36
C VAL A 293 -1.07 -10.36 4.89
N MET A 294 -1.91 -9.65 5.63
CA MET A 294 -1.52 -8.40 6.32
C MET A 294 -0.30 -8.61 7.22
N LYS A 295 -0.30 -9.69 8.02
CA LYS A 295 0.82 -9.99 8.92
C LYS A 295 2.11 -10.28 8.15
N ILE A 296 2.04 -11.00 7.02
CA ILE A 296 3.20 -11.29 6.18
C ILE A 296 3.71 -10.03 5.50
N THR A 297 2.84 -9.27 4.82
CA THR A 297 3.25 -8.08 4.06
C THR A 297 3.84 -7.04 4.99
N ALA A 298 3.30 -6.86 6.20
CA ALA A 298 3.88 -6.01 7.22
C ALA A 298 5.25 -6.50 7.70
N LYS A 299 5.39 -7.80 8.03
CA LYS A 299 6.68 -8.38 8.47
C LYS A 299 7.77 -8.27 7.40
N LEU A 300 7.39 -8.33 6.13
CA LEU A 300 8.31 -8.17 5.01
C LEU A 300 8.52 -6.70 4.60
N SER A 301 7.97 -5.74 5.35
CA SER A 301 8.03 -4.29 5.05
C SER A 301 7.55 -3.95 3.63
N ARG A 302 6.48 -4.60 3.19
CA ARG A 302 5.87 -4.37 1.87
C ARG A 302 4.70 -3.40 1.99
N ASP A 303 5.00 -2.14 2.30
CA ASP A 303 4.01 -1.09 2.62
C ASP A 303 2.93 -0.92 1.55
N MET A 304 3.31 -0.93 0.27
CA MET A 304 2.36 -0.87 -0.86
C MET A 304 1.39 -2.05 -0.85
N LEU A 305 1.87 -3.28 -0.61
CA LEU A 305 1.00 -4.45 -0.54
C LEU A 305 0.06 -4.37 0.66
N LEU A 306 0.58 -3.94 1.81
CA LEU A 306 -0.21 -3.78 3.02
C LEU A 306 -1.33 -2.73 2.82
N TYR A 307 -1.05 -1.63 2.11
CA TYR A 307 -2.05 -0.65 1.72
C TYR A 307 -3.14 -1.25 0.83
N GLU A 308 -2.79 -1.99 -0.22
CA GLU A 308 -3.78 -2.61 -1.12
C GLU A 308 -4.71 -3.57 -0.37
N VAL A 309 -4.14 -4.39 0.53
CA VAL A 309 -4.89 -5.29 1.40
C VAL A 309 -5.86 -4.52 2.29
N TYR A 310 -5.40 -3.43 2.90
CA TYR A 310 -6.24 -2.60 3.75
C TYR A 310 -7.37 -1.92 2.97
N LYS A 311 -7.07 -1.35 1.80
CA LYS A 311 -8.05 -0.72 0.92
C LYS A 311 -9.16 -1.69 0.53
N SER A 312 -8.82 -2.95 0.29
CA SER A 312 -9.79 -4.02 0.02
C SER A 312 -10.71 -4.29 1.22
N MET A 313 -10.17 -4.21 2.45
CA MET A 313 -10.97 -4.40 3.68
C MET A 313 -11.95 -3.28 3.97
N GLU A 314 -11.56 -2.02 3.74
CA GLU A 314 -12.40 -0.86 4.06
C GLU A 314 -13.57 -0.64 3.11
N GLY A 315 -13.69 -1.42 2.03
CA GLY A 315 -14.82 -1.30 1.11
C GLY A 315 -14.91 0.10 0.49
N SER A 316 -13.96 0.45 -0.37
CA SER A 316 -14.07 1.59 -1.30
C SER A 316 -14.35 2.99 -0.70
N ALA A 317 -13.77 3.35 0.45
CA ALA A 317 -13.72 4.76 0.87
C ALA A 317 -12.74 5.64 0.05
N ILE A 318 -11.92 5.03 -0.82
CA ILE A 318 -10.89 5.72 -1.64
C ILE A 318 -10.87 5.16 -3.08
N ALA A 319 -12.04 5.10 -3.74
CA ALA A 319 -12.20 4.46 -5.06
C ALA A 319 -12.23 5.41 -6.28
N ASP A 320 -11.97 6.71 -6.14
CA ASP A 320 -11.90 7.64 -7.28
C ASP A 320 -10.45 8.02 -7.67
N VAL A 321 -9.56 7.03 -7.76
CA VAL A 321 -8.15 7.21 -8.16
C VAL A 321 -7.89 6.56 -9.51
N LYS A 322 -8.26 7.23 -10.61
CA LYS A 322 -7.95 6.77 -11.98
C LYS A 322 -7.18 7.75 -12.87
N LYS A 323 -6.67 8.88 -12.38
CA LYS A 323 -5.98 9.86 -13.25
C LYS A 323 -4.79 10.65 -12.66
N ALA A 324 -4.14 10.19 -11.59
CA ALA A 324 -2.91 10.84 -11.11
C ALA A 324 -1.73 9.86 -11.11
N SER A 325 -0.55 10.30 -11.56
CA SER A 325 0.69 9.49 -11.58
C SER A 325 1.30 9.28 -10.19
N ALA A 326 0.81 10.01 -9.18
CA ALA A 326 1.19 9.82 -7.78
C ALA A 326 0.02 9.21 -6.99
N PRO A 327 0.27 8.30 -6.04
CA PRO A 327 -0.78 7.63 -5.26
C PRO A 327 -1.42 8.53 -4.18
N TRP A 328 -1.16 9.84 -4.21
CA TRP A 328 -1.76 10.85 -3.33
C TRP A 328 -2.34 12.04 -4.12
N ARG A 329 -3.38 12.69 -3.55
CA ARG A 329 -4.03 13.85 -4.16
C ARG A 329 -3.45 15.13 -3.57
N CYS A 330 -2.82 15.95 -4.41
CA CYS A 330 -2.55 17.35 -4.11
C CYS A 330 -3.37 18.21 -5.08
N THR A 331 -4.15 19.15 -4.56
CA THR A 331 -4.95 20.08 -5.37
C THR A 331 -4.72 21.50 -4.91
N SER A 332 -4.71 22.43 -5.86
CA SER A 332 -4.73 23.86 -5.57
C SER A 332 -6.01 24.52 -6.05
N ARG A 333 -6.36 25.61 -5.37
CA ARG A 333 -7.46 26.51 -5.75
C ARG A 333 -7.01 27.94 -5.54
N ALA A 334 -7.39 28.83 -6.46
CA ALA A 334 -7.23 30.27 -6.33
C ALA A 334 -8.58 30.96 -6.32
N GLN A 335 -8.78 31.86 -5.36
CA GLN A 335 -9.93 32.74 -5.33
C GLN A 335 -9.53 34.10 -4.76
N PHE A 336 -9.72 35.19 -5.53
CA PHE A 336 -9.47 36.57 -5.09
C PHE A 336 -8.06 36.82 -4.50
N GLY A 337 -7.02 36.28 -5.14
CA GLY A 337 -5.63 36.42 -4.67
C GLY A 337 -5.28 35.56 -3.44
N LEU A 338 -6.21 34.73 -2.96
CA LEU A 338 -5.99 33.71 -1.94
C LEU A 338 -5.81 32.36 -2.64
N TRP A 339 -4.71 31.71 -2.32
CA TRP A 339 -4.37 30.40 -2.84
C TRP A 339 -4.45 29.38 -1.71
N GLU A 340 -5.06 28.24 -2.00
CA GLU A 340 -5.20 27.12 -1.07
C GLU A 340 -4.66 25.86 -1.74
N ILE A 341 -3.75 25.17 -1.04
CA ILE A 341 -3.22 23.86 -1.42
C ILE A 341 -3.74 22.86 -0.40
N VAL A 342 -4.47 21.85 -0.87
CA VAL A 342 -5.00 20.76 -0.05
C VAL A 342 -4.41 19.46 -0.52
N MET A 343 -3.91 18.65 0.40
CA MET A 343 -3.41 17.31 0.11
C MET A 343 -3.88 16.29 1.14
N GLU A 344 -4.26 15.09 0.69
CA GLU A 344 -4.61 13.96 1.55
C GLU A 344 -3.79 12.73 1.15
N VAL A 345 -3.13 12.10 2.12
CA VAL A 345 -2.18 11.00 1.90
C VAL A 345 -2.33 9.94 3.00
N PRO A 346 -2.60 8.66 2.68
CA PRO A 346 -2.41 7.57 3.62
C PRO A 346 -0.96 7.53 4.11
N VAL A 347 -0.74 7.57 5.43
CA VAL A 347 0.61 7.67 6.00
C VAL A 347 1.49 6.48 5.58
N LEU A 348 0.90 5.31 5.37
CA LEU A 348 1.58 4.11 4.88
C LEU A 348 2.19 4.26 3.47
N LEU A 349 1.67 5.18 2.66
CA LEU A 349 2.20 5.47 1.31
C LEU A 349 3.28 6.56 1.31
N MET A 350 3.49 7.24 2.44
CA MET A 350 4.58 8.19 2.61
C MET A 350 5.92 7.46 2.68
N GLU A 351 6.95 8.07 2.10
CA GLU A 351 8.28 7.49 1.95
C GLU A 351 9.06 7.40 3.26
N PRO A 352 9.74 6.26 3.45
CA PRO A 352 10.81 5.95 4.38
C PRO A 352 11.91 6.94 4.75
N GLU A 353 11.75 8.03 5.50
CA GLU A 353 12.94 8.89 5.77
C GLU A 353 13.87 8.30 6.83
N GLY A 354 13.30 7.78 7.92
CA GLY A 354 14.06 7.22 9.02
C GLY A 354 13.22 6.31 9.89
N SER A 355 13.83 5.35 10.57
CA SER A 355 13.14 4.47 11.51
C SER A 355 14.12 3.80 12.45
N TYR A 356 13.60 3.27 13.55
CA TYR A 356 14.32 2.35 14.43
C TYR A 356 14.96 1.21 13.63
N GLN A 357 16.28 1.13 13.71
CA GLN A 357 17.08 0.09 13.07
C GLN A 357 17.53 -0.91 14.12
N ASP A 358 17.54 -2.19 13.75
CA ASP A 358 18.22 -3.21 14.53
C ASP A 358 19.73 -2.91 14.60
N GLN A 359 20.32 -2.98 15.79
CA GLN A 359 21.71 -2.59 16.01
C GLN A 359 22.70 -3.55 15.33
N GLU A 360 22.35 -4.83 15.21
CA GLU A 360 23.22 -5.85 14.61
C GLU A 360 23.12 -5.88 13.07
N THR A 361 21.90 -5.83 12.54
CA THR A 361 21.66 -5.98 11.09
C THR A 361 21.55 -4.66 10.33
N LYS A 362 21.44 -3.52 11.03
CA LYS A 362 21.14 -2.18 10.46
C LYS A 362 19.90 -2.16 9.56
N LYS A 363 19.05 -3.17 9.64
CA LYS A 363 17.80 -3.25 8.88
C LYS A 363 16.72 -2.48 9.61
N LEU A 364 15.83 -1.88 8.84
CA LEU A 364 14.63 -1.25 9.37
C LEU A 364 13.77 -2.31 10.08
N MET A 365 13.47 -2.10 11.35
CA MET A 365 12.69 -3.05 12.14
C MET A 365 11.25 -2.58 12.27
N ARG A 366 10.37 -3.07 11.40
CA ARG A 366 8.94 -2.77 11.48
C ARG A 366 8.16 -3.98 11.96
N ASN A 367 7.96 -4.08 13.26
CA ASN A 367 7.01 -5.06 13.78
C ASN A 367 5.59 -4.65 13.36
N TYR A 368 4.78 -5.64 12.95
CA TYR A 368 3.36 -5.42 12.63
C TYR A 368 2.60 -4.70 13.76
N HIS A 369 3.02 -4.91 15.01
CA HIS A 369 2.49 -4.19 16.16
C HIS A 369 2.60 -2.66 16.02
N TYR A 370 3.73 -2.15 15.52
CA TYR A 370 3.93 -0.71 15.30
C TYR A 370 3.34 -0.21 13.98
N ILE A 371 3.25 -1.06 12.94
CA ILE A 371 2.62 -0.68 11.67
C ILE A 371 1.10 -0.63 11.79
N LYS A 372 0.48 -1.53 12.57
CA LYS A 372 -0.99 -1.67 12.63
C LYS A 372 -1.72 -0.34 12.95
N PRO A 373 -1.26 0.51 13.89
CA PRO A 373 -1.84 1.83 14.12
C PRO A 373 -1.68 2.79 12.93
N ILE A 374 -0.64 2.63 12.11
CA ILE A 374 -0.28 3.49 10.96
C ILE A 374 -1.21 3.24 9.76
N ILE A 375 -1.63 1.99 9.56
CA ILE A 375 -2.45 1.57 8.41
C ILE A 375 -3.70 2.47 8.18
N PRO A 376 -4.55 2.76 9.19
CA PRO A 376 -5.73 3.60 8.99
C PRO A 376 -5.45 5.11 8.87
N GLN A 377 -4.21 5.56 9.10
CA GLN A 377 -3.95 6.99 9.23
C GLN A 377 -3.90 7.69 7.88
N ILE A 378 -4.66 8.77 7.77
CA ILE A 378 -4.61 9.70 6.66
C ILE A 378 -4.05 11.03 7.16
N MET A 379 -2.99 11.49 6.52
CA MET A 379 -2.44 12.82 6.71
C MET A 379 -3.16 13.80 5.77
N LYS A 380 -3.59 14.94 6.30
CA LYS A 380 -4.19 16.05 5.55
C LYS A 380 -3.34 17.30 5.72
N LEU A 381 -3.02 17.95 4.61
CA LEU A 381 -2.32 19.22 4.54
C LEU A 381 -3.28 20.28 3.99
N ASN A 382 -3.31 21.44 4.63
CA ASN A 382 -3.91 22.66 4.09
C ASN A 382 -2.89 23.80 4.23
N VAL A 383 -2.44 24.34 3.10
CA VAL A 383 -1.59 25.53 3.03
C VAL A 383 -2.37 26.62 2.33
N GLN A 384 -2.51 27.76 2.99
CA GLN A 384 -3.12 28.94 2.43
C GLN A 384 -2.15 30.11 2.43
N PHE A 385 -2.03 30.79 1.30
CA PHE A 385 -1.23 32.01 1.17
C PHE A 385 -1.97 33.05 0.34
N LYS A 386 -1.65 34.31 0.62
CA LYS A 386 -2.21 35.48 -0.04
C LYS A 386 -1.14 36.08 -0.94
N ILE A 387 -1.52 36.42 -2.16
CA ILE A 387 -0.70 37.17 -3.09
C ILE A 387 -1.20 38.61 -3.12
N ILE A 388 -0.28 39.54 -2.89
CA ILE A 388 -0.50 40.99 -2.99
C ILE A 388 0.40 41.49 -4.11
N ILE A 389 -0.19 42.21 -5.06
CA ILE A 389 0.54 42.80 -6.19
C ILE A 389 0.43 44.31 -6.03
N ASP A 390 1.58 44.96 -5.92
CA ASP A 390 1.72 46.41 -5.90
C ASP A 390 2.43 46.87 -7.18
N ILE A 391 1.82 47.82 -7.89
CA ILE A 391 2.32 48.31 -9.18
C ILE A 391 2.99 49.64 -8.94
N GLN A 392 4.31 49.67 -9.08
CA GLN A 392 5.14 50.86 -8.93
C GLN A 392 5.52 51.41 -10.31
N PRO A 393 5.91 52.70 -10.43
CA PRO A 393 6.22 53.32 -11.72
C PRO A 393 7.30 52.62 -12.55
N ASN A 394 8.20 51.85 -11.91
CA ASN A 394 9.33 51.19 -12.56
C ASN A 394 9.33 49.65 -12.44
N TYR A 395 8.48 49.07 -11.59
CA TYR A 395 8.42 47.63 -11.36
C TYR A 395 7.07 47.20 -10.79
N CYS A 396 6.72 45.93 -10.97
CA CYS A 396 5.62 45.29 -10.26
C CYS A 396 6.18 44.43 -9.12
N GLU A 397 5.71 44.66 -7.89
CA GLU A 397 6.12 43.90 -6.71
C GLU A 397 5.03 42.92 -6.31
N LEU A 398 5.35 41.64 -6.38
CA LEU A 398 4.47 40.57 -5.95
C LEU A 398 4.96 40.07 -4.60
N THR A 399 4.09 40.15 -3.60
CA THR A 399 4.35 39.69 -2.24
C THR A 399 3.46 38.51 -1.92
N VAL A 400 4.05 37.39 -1.55
CA VAL A 400 3.40 36.18 -1.05
C VAL A 400 3.51 36.16 0.47
N GLY A 401 2.37 36.19 1.15
CA GLY A 401 2.29 35.98 2.60
C GLY A 401 1.58 34.68 2.91
N VAL A 402 2.18 33.82 3.74
CA VAL A 402 1.55 32.57 4.16
C VAL A 402 0.53 32.88 5.25
N ASN A 403 -0.75 32.63 4.98
CA ASN A 403 -1.84 32.86 5.92
C ASN A 403 -1.92 31.72 6.93
N HIS A 404 -2.01 30.48 6.45
CA HIS A 404 -1.93 29.35 7.35
C HIS A 404 -1.32 28.07 6.77
N VAL A 405 -0.70 27.28 7.65
CA VAL A 405 -0.21 25.93 7.35
C VAL A 405 -0.74 24.99 8.41
N ARG A 406 -1.64 24.10 8.00
CA ARG A 406 -2.27 23.12 8.89
C ARG A 406 -1.96 21.72 8.38
N VAL A 407 -1.42 20.90 9.28
CA VAL A 407 -1.26 19.46 9.02
C VAL A 407 -2.00 18.69 10.09
N THR A 408 -2.85 17.75 9.68
CA THR A 408 -3.54 16.83 10.58
C THR A 408 -3.22 15.40 10.18
N VAL A 409 -3.19 14.49 11.14
CA VAL A 409 -3.13 13.04 10.88
C VAL A 409 -4.27 12.42 11.68
N ASP A 410 -5.09 11.59 11.05
CA ASP A 410 -6.24 10.94 11.70
C ASP A 410 -5.79 10.01 12.86
N ASN A 411 -6.68 9.73 13.83
CA ASN A 411 -6.41 8.92 15.04
C ASN A 411 -5.36 9.50 16.01
N GLN A 412 -5.58 10.73 16.47
CA GLN A 412 -4.76 11.35 17.51
C GLN A 412 -5.46 11.41 18.86
N SER A 413 -5.65 10.25 19.46
CA SER A 413 -5.84 10.11 20.91
C SER A 413 -4.52 9.59 21.50
N TRP A 414 -3.97 10.27 22.52
CA TRP A 414 -2.79 9.77 23.25
C TRP A 414 -3.20 8.74 24.31
N GLU A 415 -3.79 7.65 23.82
CA GLU A 415 -3.68 6.35 24.47
C GLU A 415 -2.62 5.57 23.70
N GLU A 416 -1.69 4.89 24.37
CA GLU A 416 -0.61 4.12 23.72
C GLU A 416 -1.13 3.14 22.65
N ALA A 417 -2.36 2.64 22.82
CA ALA A 417 -3.03 1.76 21.87
C ALA A 417 -3.57 2.49 20.62
N GLN A 418 -3.63 3.83 20.62
CA GLN A 418 -4.29 4.67 19.62
C GLN A 418 -3.38 5.76 19.03
N THR A 419 -2.16 5.97 19.56
CA THR A 419 -1.29 7.05 19.09
C THR A 419 -0.64 6.78 17.75
N GLY A 420 -0.91 7.68 16.81
CA GLY A 420 -0.38 7.60 15.45
C GLY A 420 0.89 8.41 15.17
N HIS A 421 1.15 8.63 13.88
CA HIS A 421 2.11 9.62 13.42
C HIS A 421 1.58 11.03 13.71
N PHE A 422 2.48 11.95 14.04
CA PHE A 422 2.18 13.36 14.20
C PHE A 422 3.05 14.21 13.26
N PRO A 423 2.56 15.37 12.79
CA PRO A 423 3.35 16.24 11.91
C PRO A 423 4.59 16.79 12.60
N THR A 424 5.75 16.76 11.95
CA THR A 424 7.02 17.23 12.54
C THR A 424 7.70 18.33 11.75
N ARG A 425 7.54 18.35 10.42
CA ARG A 425 8.11 19.38 9.55
C ARG A 425 7.26 19.57 8.30
N VAL A 426 7.12 20.82 7.87
CA VAL A 426 6.57 21.19 6.56
C VAL A 426 7.56 22.13 5.89
N SER A 427 7.92 21.84 4.65
CA SER A 427 8.64 22.80 3.79
C SER A 427 7.77 23.18 2.61
N LEU A 428 7.87 24.45 2.21
CA LEU A 428 7.19 25.04 1.07
C LEU A 428 8.17 25.96 0.35
N SER A 429 8.45 25.68 -0.91
CA SER A 429 9.24 26.49 -1.81
C SER A 429 8.34 27.09 -2.87
N VAL A 430 8.48 28.39 -3.10
CA VAL A 430 7.74 29.13 -4.14
C VAL A 430 8.77 29.71 -5.11
N THR A 431 8.64 29.35 -6.38
CA THR A 431 9.57 29.78 -7.44
C THR A 431 8.78 30.31 -8.64
N PRO A 432 8.93 31.60 -9.00
CA PRO A 432 8.36 32.13 -10.24
C PRO A 432 9.07 31.56 -11.47
N VAL A 433 8.28 31.22 -12.48
CA VAL A 433 8.74 30.79 -13.81
C VAL A 433 8.58 31.97 -14.77
N ALA A 434 9.41 33.00 -14.59
CA ALA A 434 9.40 34.21 -15.41
C ALA A 434 10.80 34.50 -16.00
N PRO A 435 10.90 34.98 -17.24
CA PRO A 435 12.18 35.25 -17.89
C PRO A 435 12.91 36.49 -17.33
N THR A 436 12.18 37.46 -16.77
CA THR A 436 12.72 38.77 -16.35
C THR A 436 12.50 39.02 -14.84
N LEU A 437 13.14 38.21 -14.00
CA LEU A 437 13.16 38.43 -12.55
C LEU A 437 14.31 39.38 -12.16
N THR A 438 14.00 40.45 -11.41
CA THR A 438 15.01 41.44 -10.98
C THR A 438 15.59 41.15 -9.59
N SER A 439 14.80 40.67 -8.62
CA SER A 439 15.29 40.33 -7.28
C SER A 439 14.25 39.57 -6.45
N VAL A 440 14.71 38.83 -5.44
CA VAL A 440 13.89 38.23 -4.37
C VAL A 440 14.21 38.91 -3.05
N THR A 441 13.19 39.33 -2.30
CA THR A 441 13.31 39.91 -0.95
C THR A 441 12.61 39.00 0.05
N MET A 442 13.24 38.79 1.21
CA MET A 442 12.74 37.92 2.29
C MET A 442 12.70 38.72 3.59
N THR A 443 11.62 38.62 4.37
CA THR A 443 11.44 39.41 5.61
C THR A 443 12.21 38.87 6.83
N GLY A 444 12.76 37.65 6.74
CA GLY A 444 13.63 37.05 7.77
C GLY A 444 13.03 35.81 8.43
N SER A 445 13.87 35.07 9.16
CA SER A 445 13.44 33.88 9.93
C SER A 445 12.89 34.29 11.30
N SER A 446 11.85 33.60 11.78
CA SER A 446 11.30 33.86 13.12
C SER A 446 12.35 33.65 14.22
N THR A 447 12.64 34.68 15.02
CA THR A 447 13.38 34.57 16.29
C THR A 447 12.41 34.23 17.42
N ASN A 448 11.89 33.00 17.45
CA ASN A 448 11.08 32.56 18.59
C ASN A 448 12.02 32.15 19.74
N THR A 449 12.33 33.08 20.66
CA THR A 449 12.30 32.89 22.14
C THR A 449 12.93 34.06 22.90
N THR A 450 12.11 34.87 23.59
CA THR A 450 12.56 35.72 24.72
C THR A 450 12.03 35.13 26.02
N TYR A 451 12.91 34.53 26.83
CA TYR A 451 12.57 34.05 28.17
C TYR A 451 12.89 35.14 29.21
N LYS A 452 11.89 35.59 29.98
CA LYS A 452 12.14 36.20 31.30
C LYS A 452 12.09 35.08 32.35
N VAL A 453 13.26 34.61 32.77
CA VAL A 453 13.38 33.68 33.91
C VAL A 453 13.34 34.52 35.19
N GLY A 454 12.18 34.54 35.87
CA GLY A 454 12.12 34.93 37.27
C GLY A 454 12.64 33.77 38.11
N VAL A 455 13.85 33.89 38.64
CA VAL A 455 14.41 32.95 39.61
C VAL A 455 13.60 33.09 40.91
N ALA A 456 12.99 32.00 41.38
CA ALA A 456 12.55 31.88 42.76
C ALA A 456 13.39 30.79 43.43
N GLU A 457 14.07 31.19 44.49
CA GLU A 457 15.08 30.44 45.23
C GLU A 457 14.52 29.19 45.92
N GLN A 458 15.47 28.29 46.19
CA GLN A 458 15.30 27.03 46.91
C GLN A 458 14.61 27.21 48.27
N LEU A 459 13.62 26.37 48.57
CA LEU A 459 13.22 26.08 49.96
C LEU A 459 13.51 24.60 50.26
N ARG A 460 14.51 24.42 51.14
CA ARG A 460 14.99 23.15 51.67
C ARG A 460 13.87 22.44 52.45
N ILE A 461 13.64 21.16 52.14
CA ILE A 461 12.95 20.24 53.04
C ILE A 461 13.93 19.90 54.16
N GLY A 462 13.73 20.48 55.34
CA GLY A 462 14.38 20.05 56.57
C GLY A 462 13.60 18.87 57.15
N VAL A 463 14.20 17.68 57.12
CA VAL A 463 13.74 16.55 57.92
C VAL A 463 14.26 16.78 59.34
N GLN A 464 13.40 17.18 60.26
CA GLN A 464 13.63 16.91 61.69
C GLN A 464 12.83 15.67 62.08
N ALA A 465 13.56 14.56 62.21
CA ALA A 465 13.14 13.43 62.98
C ALA A 465 13.38 13.74 64.46
N THR A 466 12.31 13.74 65.26
CA THR A 466 12.39 13.50 66.70
C THR A 466 11.33 12.48 67.08
N LEU A 467 11.82 11.30 67.50
CA LEU A 467 11.04 10.24 68.12
C LEU A 467 10.38 10.76 69.41
N LYS A 468 9.06 10.54 69.58
CA LYS A 468 8.43 9.76 70.66
C LYS A 468 6.89 9.83 70.62
N ALA A 469 6.27 8.66 70.75
CA ALA A 469 4.89 8.34 71.17
C ALA A 469 3.70 8.65 70.22
N ALA A 470 3.18 7.57 69.60
CA ALA A 470 1.78 7.28 69.25
C ALA A 470 1.04 8.20 68.23
N PRO A 471 -0.01 7.68 67.55
CA PRO A 471 -0.36 8.07 66.19
C PRO A 471 -1.46 9.13 66.15
N THR A 472 -1.17 10.28 65.55
CA THR A 472 -2.22 11.19 65.10
C THR A 472 -1.87 11.73 63.73
N ALA A 473 -2.60 11.26 62.73
CA ALA A 473 -2.58 11.78 61.39
C ALA A 473 -2.91 13.28 61.40
N GLY A 474 -1.94 14.10 61.02
CA GLY A 474 -2.15 15.50 60.68
C GLY A 474 -1.91 15.68 59.19
N ILE A 475 -2.93 15.46 58.37
CA ILE A 475 -2.89 15.90 56.96
C ILE A 475 -3.11 17.41 56.99
N SER A 476 -2.02 18.19 56.90
CA SER A 476 -2.12 19.62 56.61
C SER A 476 -2.38 19.79 55.11
N PHE A 477 -3.64 20.02 54.74
CA PHE A 477 -3.99 20.50 53.40
C PHE A 477 -3.59 21.98 53.30
N GLN A 478 -2.37 22.25 52.84
CA GLN A 478 -2.11 23.53 52.19
C GLN A 478 -2.55 23.41 50.73
N ALA A 479 -3.66 24.06 50.41
CA ALA A 479 -4.10 24.30 49.05
C ALA A 479 -3.02 25.14 48.33
N ALA A 480 -2.08 24.47 47.69
CA ALA A 480 -1.18 25.10 46.74
C ALA A 480 -2.05 25.57 45.57
N LYS A 481 -2.28 26.88 45.48
CA LYS A 481 -2.67 27.54 44.23
C LYS A 481 -1.62 27.18 43.18
N SER A 482 -1.88 26.15 42.37
CA SER A 482 -1.10 25.88 41.17
C SER A 482 -1.40 27.01 40.21
N THR A 483 -0.58 28.04 40.25
CA THR A 483 -0.66 29.13 39.29
C THR A 483 -0.01 28.56 38.04
N MET A 484 -0.81 28.06 37.09
CA MET A 484 -0.32 27.64 35.78
C MET A 484 0.27 28.88 35.11
N ALA A 485 1.59 29.00 35.11
CA ALA A 485 2.28 30.02 34.34
C ALA A 485 2.05 29.71 32.85
N LYS A 486 1.38 30.63 32.16
CA LYS A 486 1.14 30.59 30.72
C LYS A 486 2.51 30.62 30.03
N VAL A 487 2.92 29.52 29.41
CA VAL A 487 4.15 29.46 28.63
C VAL A 487 3.88 30.14 27.28
N GLU A 488 4.27 31.41 27.15
CA GLU A 488 4.20 32.16 25.90
C GLU A 488 5.39 31.76 25.00
N GLY A 489 5.24 30.68 24.23
CA GLY A 489 6.21 30.27 23.22
C GLY A 489 5.55 29.48 22.10
N LYS A 490 5.77 29.86 20.84
CA LYS A 490 5.35 29.07 19.66
C LYS A 490 6.15 27.75 19.69
N PRO A 491 5.51 26.57 19.64
CA PRO A 491 6.17 25.26 19.76
C PRO A 491 6.66 24.71 18.40
N TRP A 492 6.82 25.62 17.45
CA TRP A 492 7.42 25.39 16.16
C TRP A 492 8.28 26.61 15.82
N ARG A 493 9.30 26.37 15.00
CA ARG A 493 10.19 27.37 14.45
C ARG A 493 9.94 27.46 12.95
N MET A 494 9.91 28.69 12.44
CA MET A 494 9.88 28.95 11.01
C MET A 494 11.22 29.53 10.57
N GLU A 495 11.79 28.95 9.52
CA GLU A 495 12.99 29.43 8.84
C GLU A 495 12.67 29.76 7.38
N GLN A 496 13.18 30.91 6.94
CA GLN A 496 13.14 31.33 5.55
C GLN A 496 14.51 31.10 4.91
N LEU A 497 14.56 30.35 3.80
CA LEU A 497 15.79 30.06 3.06
C LEU A 497 15.63 30.37 1.57
N PRO A 498 16.65 30.92 0.88
CA PRO A 498 16.64 31.01 -0.57
C PRO A 498 16.70 29.61 -1.21
N VAL A 499 16.00 29.41 -2.32
CA VAL A 499 16.03 28.17 -3.11
C VAL A 499 17.31 28.12 -3.96
N TYR A 500 17.81 26.92 -4.28
CA TYR A 500 18.97 26.73 -5.18
C TYR A 500 18.72 27.49 -6.50
N ASN A 501 19.63 28.40 -6.87
CA ASN A 501 19.56 29.40 -7.95
C ASN A 501 18.96 30.79 -7.60
N GLU A 502 18.67 31.10 -6.32
CA GLU A 502 18.27 32.43 -5.81
C GLU A 502 17.00 33.06 -6.44
N ARG A 503 16.31 32.34 -7.32
CA ARG A 503 15.08 32.82 -7.98
C ARG A 503 13.81 32.61 -7.14
N GLY A 504 13.87 31.77 -6.11
CA GLY A 504 12.74 31.40 -5.27
C GLY A 504 13.07 31.51 -3.78
N GLY A 505 12.03 31.45 -2.94
CA GLY A 505 12.15 31.42 -1.49
C GLY A 505 11.44 30.21 -0.91
N SER A 506 11.96 29.70 0.20
CA SER A 506 11.39 28.57 0.92
C SER A 506 11.05 28.96 2.36
N TYR A 507 9.89 28.52 2.81
CA TYR A 507 9.49 28.46 4.20
C TYR A 507 9.70 27.03 4.72
N THR A 508 10.32 26.90 5.89
CA THR A 508 10.39 25.63 6.61
C THR A 508 9.83 25.82 8.01
N TRP A 509 8.77 25.10 8.32
CA TRP A 509 8.23 24.98 9.67
C TRP A 509 8.67 23.65 10.27
N SER A 510 9.28 23.70 11.45
CA SER A 510 9.71 22.52 12.21
C SER A 510 9.21 22.60 13.64
N LEU A 511 8.76 21.47 14.21
CA LEU A 511 8.51 21.40 15.65
C LEU A 511 9.78 21.75 16.44
N ALA A 512 9.62 22.46 17.54
CA ALA A 512 10.71 22.86 18.42
C ALA A 512 10.34 22.60 19.89
N ASN A 513 11.33 22.35 20.74
CA ASN A 513 11.08 22.29 22.19
C ASN A 513 10.88 23.67 22.82
N LEU A 514 10.54 23.65 24.11
CA LEU A 514 10.55 24.79 25.03
C LEU A 514 11.94 25.43 25.23
N HIS A 515 12.95 25.05 24.46
CA HIS A 515 14.27 25.69 24.44
C HIS A 515 14.65 26.14 23.02
N GLY A 516 13.71 26.13 22.07
CA GLY A 516 13.93 26.52 20.67
C GLY A 516 14.72 25.51 19.82
N GLN A 517 15.11 24.36 20.38
CA GLN A 517 15.80 23.30 19.64
C GLN A 517 14.81 22.53 18.77
N GLY A 518 15.13 22.41 17.48
CA GLY A 518 14.32 21.67 16.51
C GLY A 518 14.18 20.19 16.84
N PHE A 519 13.04 19.62 16.46
CA PHE A 519 12.79 18.19 16.54
C PHE A 519 13.69 17.43 15.56
N ASP A 520 14.41 16.44 16.07
CA ASP A 520 15.30 15.60 15.28
C ASP A 520 14.53 14.40 14.73
N ARG A 521 14.29 14.42 13.43
CA ARG A 521 13.56 13.41 12.68
C ARG A 521 14.38 12.16 12.41
N LEU A 522 15.70 12.28 12.38
CA LEU A 522 16.61 11.17 12.08
C LEU A 522 17.00 10.40 13.34
N SER A 523 16.85 11.03 14.50
CA SER A 523 17.14 10.41 15.79
C SER A 523 16.30 11.00 16.93
N PRO A 524 14.96 10.86 16.87
CA PRO A 524 14.08 11.42 17.91
C PRO A 524 14.38 10.86 19.31
N MET A 525 14.93 9.64 19.37
CA MET A 525 15.34 8.98 20.63
C MET A 525 16.62 9.53 21.26
N LEU A 526 17.51 10.19 20.50
CA LEU A 526 18.72 10.81 21.04
C LEU A 526 18.45 12.19 21.66
N GLN A 527 17.26 12.77 21.46
CA GLN A 527 16.84 14.02 22.11
C GLN A 527 16.57 13.87 23.63
N LYS A 528 16.88 12.69 24.19
CA LYS A 528 16.77 12.28 25.59
C LYS A 528 17.90 12.87 26.46
N THR A 529 18.08 14.19 26.48
CA THR A 529 18.93 14.84 27.50
C THR A 529 18.17 14.94 28.82
N LYS A 530 18.88 14.93 29.96
CA LYS A 530 18.30 14.91 31.33
C LYS A 530 17.30 16.06 31.66
N LYS A 531 17.08 17.02 30.75
CA LYS A 531 16.12 18.15 30.88
C LYS A 531 15.20 18.36 29.66
N SER A 532 15.19 17.47 28.66
CA SER A 532 14.39 17.66 27.44
C SER A 532 12.90 17.45 27.68
N ILE A 533 12.04 18.33 27.14
CA ILE A 533 10.58 18.08 27.11
C ILE A 533 10.23 16.86 26.26
N TRP A 534 11.16 16.41 25.41
CA TRP A 534 11.06 15.19 24.61
C TRP A 534 11.50 13.96 25.41
N GLN A 535 11.56 14.03 26.75
CA GLN A 535 11.76 12.86 27.60
C GLN A 535 10.55 11.94 27.58
N PHE A 536 10.52 11.07 26.58
CA PHE A 536 9.57 9.96 26.56
C PHE A 536 10.07 8.89 27.55
N GLY A 537 9.40 8.80 28.71
CA GLY A 537 9.35 7.54 29.46
C GLY A 537 9.87 7.45 30.90
N LYS A 538 10.24 8.52 31.63
CA LYS A 538 10.72 8.34 33.03
C LYS A 538 10.33 9.35 34.12
N ARG A 539 9.46 10.33 33.88
CA ARG A 539 8.82 11.10 34.97
C ARG A 539 7.35 11.28 34.63
N VAL A 540 6.49 11.10 35.65
CA VAL A 540 5.09 11.56 35.84
C VAL A 540 4.29 11.85 34.55
N PRO A 541 3.07 11.31 34.38
CA PRO A 541 2.28 11.31 33.14
C PRO A 541 1.78 12.70 32.74
N VAL A 542 2.69 13.62 32.43
CA VAL A 542 2.38 14.86 31.75
C VAL A 542 2.69 14.60 30.30
N ASN A 543 1.61 14.42 29.55
CA ASN A 543 1.58 14.29 28.11
C ASN A 543 2.51 15.35 27.47
N PRO A 544 3.58 14.98 26.75
CA PRO A 544 4.40 15.94 26.01
C PRO A 544 3.57 16.69 24.93
N LEU A 545 2.41 16.14 24.53
CA LEU A 545 1.40 16.83 23.71
C LEU A 545 0.48 17.80 24.49
N LEU A 546 0.49 17.81 25.84
CA LEU A 546 -0.15 18.90 26.63
C LEU A 546 0.69 20.19 26.60
N VAL A 547 1.95 20.10 26.16
CA VAL A 547 2.91 21.22 26.06
C VAL A 547 3.10 21.67 24.60
N LEU A 548 2.58 20.89 23.64
CA LEU A 548 2.58 21.18 22.20
C LEU A 548 1.14 21.55 21.77
N PRO A 549 0.93 22.42 20.78
CA PRO A 549 -0.34 23.10 20.56
C PRO A 549 -1.20 22.27 19.58
N PHE A 550 -1.26 20.95 19.77
CA PHE A 550 -2.08 20.15 18.90
C PHE A 550 -3.53 20.62 19.06
N GLY A 551 -4.21 20.90 17.94
CA GLY A 551 -5.63 21.18 17.99
C GLY A 551 -6.38 20.02 18.63
N THR A 552 -7.65 20.21 18.99
CA THR A 552 -8.53 19.15 19.54
C THR A 552 -8.61 17.88 18.67
N ASN A 553 -8.16 17.97 17.41
CA ASN A 553 -8.13 16.89 16.42
C ASN A 553 -6.70 16.38 16.13
N GLY A 554 -5.69 16.72 16.94
CA GLY A 554 -4.30 16.30 16.72
C GLY A 554 -3.53 17.05 15.62
N GLY A 555 -4.13 18.09 15.04
CA GLY A 555 -3.46 18.90 14.01
C GLY A 555 -2.39 19.81 14.58
N VAL A 556 -1.28 20.00 13.87
CA VAL A 556 -0.36 21.12 14.12
C VAL A 556 -0.72 22.27 13.17
N ASN A 557 -1.02 23.42 13.76
CA ASN A 557 -1.08 24.68 13.01
C ASN A 557 0.30 25.33 13.11
N PHE A 558 1.04 25.31 12.00
CA PHE A 558 2.41 25.82 11.90
C PHE A 558 2.47 27.35 11.65
N THR A 559 1.36 28.06 11.76
CA THR A 559 1.26 29.51 11.52
C THR A 559 0.43 30.21 12.59
N GLY A 560 0.73 31.49 12.83
CA GLY A 560 -0.09 32.39 13.66
C GLY A 560 -1.23 33.04 12.86
N THR A 561 -1.95 33.99 13.48
CA THR A 561 -3.05 34.74 12.85
C THR A 561 -2.58 35.94 12.01
N GLU A 562 -1.27 36.26 12.00
CA GLU A 562 -0.71 37.46 11.37
C GLU A 562 0.37 37.12 10.33
N PHE A 563 0.44 37.94 9.27
CA PHE A 563 1.36 37.81 8.12
C PHE A 563 2.75 38.36 8.46
N ASP A 564 3.42 37.81 9.46
CA ASP A 564 4.72 38.33 9.90
C ASP A 564 5.82 38.11 8.83
N ASP A 565 5.63 37.14 7.95
CA ASP A 565 6.67 36.54 7.12
C ASP A 565 6.26 36.44 5.63
N THR A 566 6.90 37.23 4.76
CA THR A 566 6.57 37.30 3.33
C THR A 566 7.77 37.07 2.43
N LEU A 567 7.50 36.56 1.22
CA LEU A 567 8.44 36.52 0.10
C LEU A 567 7.97 37.52 -0.94
N SER A 568 8.87 38.37 -1.41
CA SER A 568 8.56 39.37 -2.43
C SER A 568 9.46 39.24 -3.65
N TRP A 569 8.87 39.33 -4.83
CA TRP A 569 9.56 39.35 -6.12
C TRP A 569 9.28 40.66 -6.84
N ARG A 570 10.29 41.18 -7.52
CA ARG A 570 10.14 42.32 -8.43
C ARG A 570 10.23 41.85 -9.87
N PHE A 571 9.32 42.36 -10.68
CA PHE A 571 9.20 42.09 -12.11
C PHE A 571 9.26 43.39 -12.91
N SER A 572 9.67 43.32 -14.18
CA SER A 572 9.53 44.44 -15.11
C SER A 572 8.07 44.83 -15.29
N ASN A 573 7.80 46.12 -15.49
CA ASN A 573 6.45 46.62 -15.81
C ASN A 573 5.88 46.06 -17.12
N ASP A 574 6.72 45.53 -18.01
CA ASP A 574 6.25 44.86 -19.23
C ASP A 574 5.38 43.61 -18.95
N LEU A 575 5.49 43.06 -17.73
CA LEU A 575 4.71 41.92 -17.28
C LEU A 575 3.39 42.32 -16.58
N GLU A 576 3.09 43.61 -16.45
CA GLU A 576 1.80 44.07 -15.89
C GLU A 576 0.63 43.48 -16.70
N GLY A 577 -0.34 42.91 -15.99
CA GLY A 577 -1.52 42.28 -16.60
C GLY A 577 -1.26 40.92 -17.26
N GLN A 578 -0.02 40.46 -17.34
CA GLN A 578 0.31 39.12 -17.85
C GLN A 578 0.12 38.02 -16.78
N MET A 579 -0.05 36.79 -17.25
CA MET A 579 -0.08 35.61 -16.37
C MET A 579 1.35 35.15 -16.09
N VAL A 580 1.71 35.07 -14.82
CA VAL A 580 2.99 34.50 -14.38
C VAL A 580 2.73 33.14 -13.74
N GLN A 581 3.51 32.14 -14.16
CA GLN A 581 3.47 30.81 -13.58
C GLN A 581 4.40 30.72 -12.37
N PHE A 582 3.97 29.98 -11.34
CA PHE A 582 4.74 29.68 -10.14
C PHE A 582 4.78 28.18 -9.93
N ASN A 583 5.98 27.66 -9.70
CA ASN A 583 6.15 26.31 -9.20
C ASN A 583 6.16 26.37 -7.68
N VAL A 584 5.22 25.67 -7.06
CA VAL A 584 5.14 25.49 -5.62
C VAL A 584 5.45 24.05 -5.29
N GLU A 585 6.58 23.86 -4.61
CA GLU A 585 7.09 22.56 -4.20
C GLU A 585 7.10 22.48 -2.68
N GLY A 586 6.94 21.29 -2.12
CA GLY A 586 7.03 21.13 -0.68
C GLY A 586 7.14 19.69 -0.24
N GLN A 587 7.38 19.53 1.06
CA GLN A 587 7.53 18.22 1.68
C GLN A 587 6.92 18.24 3.07
N VAL A 588 6.08 17.25 3.38
CA VAL A 588 5.50 17.07 4.71
C VAL A 588 6.12 15.86 5.37
N HIS A 589 6.52 16.02 6.63
CA HIS A 589 7.07 14.97 7.46
C HIS A 589 6.16 14.66 8.62
N THR A 590 5.96 13.38 8.86
CA THR A 590 5.24 12.87 10.02
C THR A 590 6.11 11.87 10.75
N THR A 591 6.07 11.87 12.08
CA THR A 591 6.86 10.97 12.91
C THR A 591 5.95 10.23 13.87
N HIS A 592 6.18 8.93 14.02
CA HIS A 592 5.60 8.09 15.05
C HIS A 592 6.69 7.67 16.03
N ILE A 593 6.38 7.69 17.34
CA ILE A 593 7.28 7.31 18.43
C ILE A 593 6.48 6.54 19.46
N THR A 594 7.06 5.47 19.99
CA THR A 594 6.49 4.66 21.07
C THR A 594 7.35 4.75 22.35
N GLN A 595 6.79 4.28 23.48
CA GLN A 595 7.51 4.27 24.76
C GLN A 595 8.65 3.24 24.80
N ASP A 596 8.52 2.17 24.03
CA ASP A 596 9.48 1.07 23.89
C ASP A 596 10.54 1.32 22.81
N THR A 597 10.83 2.59 22.53
CA THR A 597 11.94 3.10 21.68
C THR A 597 11.77 2.97 20.17
N PHE A 598 10.68 2.37 19.68
CA PHE A 598 10.38 2.38 18.25
C PHE A 598 10.06 3.80 17.78
N TRP A 599 10.57 4.14 16.60
CA TRP A 599 10.22 5.37 15.91
C TRP A 599 10.26 5.16 14.39
N GLU A 600 9.49 5.97 13.69
CA GLU A 600 9.48 6.04 12.24
C GLU A 600 9.14 7.47 11.81
N THR A 601 9.92 8.01 10.89
CA THR A 601 9.61 9.26 10.18
C THR A 601 9.36 8.94 8.72
N ARG A 602 8.25 9.47 8.22
CA ARG A 602 7.87 9.37 6.82
C ARG A 602 7.74 10.76 6.20
N ALA A 603 8.00 10.83 4.89
CA ALA A 603 7.95 12.06 4.12
C ALA A 603 7.06 11.90 2.88
N VAL A 604 6.38 12.95 2.47
CA VAL A 604 5.71 12.99 1.16
C VAL A 604 5.99 14.31 0.47
N PRO A 605 6.48 14.30 -0.79
CA PRO A 605 6.63 15.50 -1.58
C PRO A 605 5.32 15.88 -2.27
N PHE A 606 5.15 17.17 -2.53
CA PHE A 606 4.10 17.68 -3.40
C PHE A 606 4.64 18.80 -4.30
N GLU A 607 4.13 18.86 -5.53
CA GLU A 607 4.44 19.89 -6.51
C GLU A 607 3.13 20.35 -7.15
N VAL A 608 2.96 21.66 -7.26
CA VAL A 608 1.79 22.30 -7.85
C VAL A 608 2.24 23.49 -8.69
N LYS A 609 1.71 23.58 -9.91
CA LYS A 609 1.86 24.76 -10.76
C LYS A 609 0.68 25.70 -10.55
N LEU A 610 0.97 26.97 -10.30
CA LEU A 610 -0.01 28.03 -10.08
C LEU A 610 0.16 29.10 -11.15
N GLU A 611 -0.92 29.78 -11.49
CA GLU A 611 -0.88 30.90 -12.45
C GLU A 611 -1.56 32.12 -11.84
N GLN A 612 -0.82 33.22 -11.71
CA GLN A 612 -1.33 34.47 -11.15
C GLN A 612 -1.17 35.59 -12.18
N LYS A 613 -2.27 36.31 -12.42
CA LYS A 613 -2.23 37.54 -13.21
C LYS A 613 -1.61 38.66 -12.39
N LEU A 614 -0.64 39.38 -12.96
CA LEU A 614 0.00 40.54 -12.33
C LEU A 614 -0.89 41.79 -12.45
N GLU A 615 -2.03 41.79 -11.76
CA GLU A 615 -2.93 42.95 -11.67
C GLU A 615 -3.09 43.38 -10.21
N ALA A 616 -3.28 44.68 -9.98
CA ALA A 616 -3.49 45.22 -8.64
C ALA A 616 -4.73 44.56 -8.01
N CYS A 617 -4.52 43.86 -6.90
CA CYS A 617 -5.57 43.10 -6.25
C CYS A 617 -6.60 44.08 -5.64
N GLY A 618 -7.83 44.09 -6.17
CA GLY A 618 -8.90 44.95 -5.67
C GLY A 618 -9.31 44.55 -4.25
N ASP A 619 -9.15 45.46 -3.29
CA ASP A 619 -9.53 45.25 -1.89
C ASP A 619 -11.06 45.05 -1.76
N PRO A 620 -11.58 43.86 -1.38
CA PRO A 620 -13.02 43.62 -1.29
C PRO A 620 -13.68 44.51 -0.22
N ALA A 621 -12.93 44.93 0.81
CA ALA A 621 -13.43 45.82 1.86
C ALA A 621 -13.55 47.30 1.42
N GLY A 622 -12.88 47.69 0.34
CA GLY A 622 -12.90 49.05 -0.19
C GLY A 622 -14.12 49.38 -1.06
N ALA A 623 -14.75 48.36 -1.68
CA ALA A 623 -15.89 48.54 -2.57
C ALA A 623 -17.15 49.02 -1.83
N ASP A 624 -17.39 48.55 -0.61
CA ASP A 624 -18.56 48.94 0.19
C ASP A 624 -18.44 50.35 0.81
N LYS A 625 -17.23 50.80 1.11
CA LYS A 625 -17.01 52.18 1.60
C LYS A 625 -17.21 53.22 0.50
N LYS A 626 -16.90 52.91 -0.76
CA LYS A 626 -17.16 53.80 -1.90
C LYS A 626 -18.66 53.94 -2.24
N LYS A 627 -19.49 52.92 -1.98
CA LYS A 627 -20.95 53.04 -2.13
C LYS A 627 -21.60 53.92 -1.05
N LYS A 628 -21.08 53.94 0.18
CA LYS A 628 -21.60 54.83 1.26
C LYS A 628 -21.21 56.30 1.10
N LYS A 629 -20.07 56.62 0.47
CA LYS A 629 -19.65 58.01 0.22
C LYS A 629 -20.35 58.71 -0.94
N LYS A 630 -21.04 57.97 -1.82
CA LYS A 630 -21.89 58.54 -2.90
C LYS A 630 -23.35 58.80 -2.48
N LYS A 631 -23.69 58.63 -1.20
CA LYS A 631 -25.04 58.82 -0.64
C LYS A 631 -25.09 59.77 0.56
N LYS A 632 -24.16 60.73 0.64
CA LYS A 632 -24.27 61.87 1.55
C LYS A 632 -24.05 63.16 0.79
#